data_AF-A0A315XNE3-F1
#
_entry.id   AF-A0A315XNE3-F1
#
_cell.length_a   1.000
_cell.length_b   1.000
_cell.length_c   1.000
_cell.angle_alpha   90.00
_cell.angle_beta   90.00
_cell.angle_gamma   90.00
#
_symmetry.space_group_name_H-M   'P 1'
#
loop_
_entity.id
_entity.type
_entity.pdbx_description
1 polymer ?
#
loop_
_entity_poly.entity_id
_entity_poly.type
_entity_poly.pdbx_seq_one_letter_code
_entity_poly.pdbx_strand_id
1 'polypeptide(L)' 'MAIMGTTIFSHILPVIFGFFALILVISGSLEDNNPKLGLGIALFVIACVFPYLVLSVLI' A
#
# COMPACT_ATOMS: atom_id res chain seq x y z
N MET A 1 -10.51 11.38 20.28
CA MET A 1 -10.92 10.70 19.04
C MET A 1 -9.90 10.84 17.88
N ALA A 2 -8.72 11.44 18.09
CA ALA A 2 -7.66 11.53 17.05
C ALA A 2 -6.72 10.30 17.00
N ILE A 3 -6.49 9.64 18.14
CA ILE A 3 -5.52 8.54 18.28
C ILE A 3 -5.94 7.29 17.49
N MET A 4 -7.25 6.98 17.43
CA MET A 4 -7.75 5.86 16.63
C MET A 4 -7.61 6.11 15.12
N GLY A 5 -7.91 7.33 14.66
CA GLY A 5 -7.79 7.69 13.25
C GLY A 5 -6.35 7.57 12.76
N THR A 6 -5.40 8.17 13.48
CA THR A 6 -3.99 8.14 13.09
C THR A 6 -3.43 6.72 13.04
N THR A 7 -3.79 5.85 13.98
CA THR A 7 -3.32 4.45 14.02
C THR A 7 -3.83 3.64 12.81
N ILE A 8 -5.10 3.83 12.43
CA ILE A 8 -5.70 3.13 11.29
C ILE A 8 -4.99 3.53 9.99
N PHE A 9 -4.75 4.81 9.76
CA PHE A 9 -4.16 5.30 8.51
C PHE A 9 -2.65 5.12 8.40
N SER A 10 -1.92 5.11 9.53
CA SER A 10 -0.46 4.99 9.53
C SER A 10 0.05 3.55 9.70
N HIS A 11 -0.72 2.66 10.31
CA HIS A 11 -0.27 1.29 10.62
C HIS A 11 -1.16 0.19 10.02
N ILE A 12 -2.49 0.31 10.09
CA ILE A 12 -3.39 -0.77 9.64
C ILE A 12 -3.56 -0.77 8.12
N LEU A 13 -3.95 0.37 7.53
CA LEU A 13 -4.12 0.49 6.08
C LEU A 13 -2.84 0.19 5.29
N PRO A 14 -1.67 0.76 5.65
CA PRO A 14 -0.43 0.54 4.90
C PRO A 14 0.01 -0.93 4.93
N VAL A 15 -0.18 -1.63 6.04
CA VAL A 15 0.14 -3.06 6.17
C VAL A 15 -0.75 -3.90 5.26
N ILE A 16 -2.06 -3.62 5.25
CA ILE A 16 -3.01 -4.33 4.38
C ILE A 16 -2.67 -4.09 2.90
N PHE A 17 -2.44 -2.83 2.51
CA PHE A 17 -2.08 -2.51 1.13
C PHE A 17 -0.73 -3.10 0.73
N GLY A 18 0.27 -3.06 1.60
CA GLY A 18 1.58 -3.69 1.37
C GLY A 18 1.47 -5.21 1.18
N PHE A 19 0.62 -5.87 1.97
CA PHE A 19 0.36 -7.30 1.85
C PHE A 19 -0.28 -7.66 0.50
N PHE A 20 -1.35 -6.96 0.10
CA PHE A 20 -1.99 -7.20 -1.20
C PHE A 20 -1.11 -6.82 -2.39
N ALA A 21 -0.30 -5.76 -2.26
CA ALA A 21 0.65 -5.36 -3.28
C ALA A 21 1.72 -6.44 -3.49
N LEU A 22 2.27 -7.01 -2.41
CA LEU A 22 3.22 -8.12 -2.50
C LEU A 22 2.62 -9.34 -3.19
N ILE A 23 1.38 -9.72 -2.85
CA ILE A 23 0.69 -10.83 -3.52
C ILE A 23 0.53 -10.54 -5.02
N LEU A 24 0.11 -9.33 -5.39
CA LEU A 24 -0.05 -8.94 -6.79
C LEU A 24 1.27 -8.90 -7.56
N VAL A 25 2.36 -8.45 -6.92
CA VAL A 25 3.70 -8.47 -7.50
C VAL A 25 4.17 -9.90 -7.72
N ILE A 26 4.02 -10.78 -6.73
CA ILE A 26 4.42 -12.20 -6.82
C ILE A 26 3.58 -12.92 -7.89
N SER A 27 2.25 -12.79 -7.84
CA SER A 27 1.35 -13.40 -8.83
C SER A 27 1.59 -12.84 -10.23
N GLY A 28 1.80 -11.53 -10.37
CA GLY A 28 2.10 -10.92 -11.66
C GLY A 28 3.47 -11.32 -12.21
N SER A 29 4.45 -11.62 -11.34
CA SER A 29 5.80 -12.05 -11.72
C SER A 29 5.86 -13.51 -12.17
N LEU A 30 4.86 -14.32 -11.82
CA LEU A 30 4.77 -15.74 -12.19
C LEU A 30 4.14 -15.96 -13.57
N GLU A 31 3.61 -14.92 -14.18
CA GLU A 31 2.81 -15.00 -15.39
C GLU A 31 3.60 -14.18 -16.46
N ASP A 32 3.68 -14.66 -17.71
CA ASP A 32 4.60 -14.10 -18.73
C ASP A 32 4.16 -12.77 -19.36
N ASN A 33 2.92 -12.32 -19.13
CA ASN A 33 2.33 -11.17 -19.83
C ASN A 33 1.46 -10.35 -18.87
N ASN A 34 2.07 -9.49 -18.02
CA ASN A 34 1.40 -9.05 -16.78
C ASN A 34 1.27 -7.56 -16.52
N PRO A 35 0.16 -6.95 -16.96
CA PRO A 35 -0.33 -5.70 -16.38
C PRO A 35 -0.55 -5.79 -14.85
N LYS A 36 -0.77 -6.99 -14.29
CA LYS A 36 -0.94 -7.22 -12.85
C LYS A 36 0.32 -6.93 -12.05
N LEU A 37 1.50 -7.17 -12.63
CA LEU A 37 2.80 -6.91 -12.01
C LEU A 37 3.02 -5.39 -11.86
N GLY A 38 2.74 -4.64 -12.93
CA GLY A 38 2.76 -3.17 -12.91
C GLY A 38 1.76 -2.58 -11.92
N LEU A 39 0.55 -3.13 -11.86
CA LEU A 39 -0.46 -2.76 -10.86
C LEU A 39 0.02 -3.02 -9.42
N GLY A 40 0.63 -4.18 -9.17
CA GLY A 40 1.19 -4.53 -7.87
C GLY A 40 2.29 -3.57 -7.42
N ILE A 41 3.21 -3.21 -8.32
CA ILE A 41 4.29 -2.24 -8.04
C ILE A 41 3.69 -0.86 -7.74
N ALA A 42 2.73 -0.39 -8.54
CA ALA A 42 2.08 0.90 -8.30
C ALA A 42 1.35 0.93 -6.94
N LEU A 43 0.61 -0.14 -6.62
CA LEU A 43 -0.05 -0.31 -5.31
C LEU A 43 0.96 -0.34 -4.17
N PHE A 44 2.11 -0.99 -4.35
CA PHE A 44 3.17 -1.03 -3.34
C PHE A 44 3.73 0.36 -3.04
N VAL A 45 4.05 1.13 -4.09
CA VAL A 45 4.55 2.49 -3.93
C VAL A 45 3.51 3.38 -3.24
N ILE A 46 2.23 3.29 -3.65
CA ILE A 46 1.14 4.02 -3.00
C ILE A 46 1.04 3.62 -1.52
N ALA A 47 1.09 2.32 -1.20
CA ALA A 47 1.05 1.84 0.18
C ALA A 47 2.17 2.42 1.06
N CYS A 48 3.38 2.56 0.50
CA CYS A 48 4.51 3.16 1.19
C CYS A 48 4.38 4.68 1.37
N VAL A 49 3.83 5.39 0.38
CA VAL A 49 3.69 6.86 0.40
C VAL A 49 2.47 7.31 1.21
N PHE A 50 1.42 6.49 1.26
CA PHE A 50 0.15 6.77 1.94
C PHE A 50 0.30 7.23 3.41
N PRO A 51 1.08 6.56 4.29
CA PRO A 51 1.26 7.02 5.66
C PRO A 51 1.93 8.40 5.76
N TYR A 52 2.84 8.75 4.84
CA TYR A 52 3.49 10.07 4.81
C TYR A 52 2.53 11.17 4.33
N LEU A 53 1.69 10.87 3.35
CA LEU A 53 0.63 11.79 2.90
C LEU A 53 -0.34 12.11 4.04
N VAL A 54 -0.77 11.10 4.79
CA VAL A 54 -1.65 11.30 5.94
C VAL A 54 -0.94 12.09 7.05
N LEU A 55 0.33 11.78 7.33
CA LEU A 55 1.10 12.51 8.33
C LEU A 55 1.26 13.98 7.96
N SER A 56 1.50 14.30 6.68
CA SER A 56 1.65 15.68 6.21
C SER A 56 0.35 16.50 6.23
N VAL A 57 -0.82 15.86 6.18
CA VAL A 57 -2.12 16.55 6.30
C VAL A 57 -2.47 16.80 7.76
N LEU A 58 -1.94 15.98 8.67
CA LEU A 58 -2.19 16.08 10.11
C LEU A 58 -1.28 17.12 10.80
N ILE A 59 -0.11 17.41 10.22
CA ILE A 59 0.90 18.35 10.74
C ILE A 59 0.71 19.74 10.13
#